data_AF-A0AAU0RNA0-F1
#
_entry.id   AF-A0AAU0RNA0-F1
#
_cell.length_a   1.000
_cell.length_b   1.000
_cell.length_c   1.000
_cell.angle_alpha   90.00
_cell.angle_beta   90.00
_cell.angle_gamma   90.00
#
_symmetry.space_group_name_H-M   'P 1'
#
loop_
_entity.id
_entity.type
_entity.pdbx_description
1 polymer ?
#
loop_
_entity_poly.entity_id
_entity_poly.type
_entity_poly.pdbx_seq_one_letter_code
_entity_poly.pdbx_strand_id
1 'polypeptide(L)'
;MRTIIFLLLTIPGFGQNLPSLLLNKDINATFSITAYDPAAAEWGIAVATNNIYVGNSTIYIEPGVGAFSVIAETEPAYGVNGLAQLKKMPLKEAIEYTSAHDEDAGLRQVAGIDKEGNTYAYVGKELKYWKGIAGAKSGKNYVVIGNQLAAGVLDSMGVVFERTKGTLAERLLAAIVAGQQAGGMITGKQSAALMVKGTHNEWYNQIDIRVDHSLTPFEDLSRLLSFHYGRIRLNQAIFQLKKDNREKGIALLEQATTMLEGWKGMRAKIAMANILAGREAQAAKILEGVNKEYIPAFYCLKNYIDIDTAQFDSKDWNSAVEMLIQLKRNKEAVRVANDVVIQYPADSYSWYMLGKAYKDDGKIKEGNKCFERAVNLDKDNVEALAALNNQQAGE
;
A
#
# COMPACT_ATOMS: atom_id res chain seq x y z
N MET A 1 -13.74 -60.61 50.29
CA MET A 1 -13.08 -59.36 50.74
C MET A 1 -11.57 -59.55 50.70
N ARG A 2 -10.87 -58.98 49.71
CA ARG A 2 -9.45 -58.61 49.82
C ARG A 2 -9.12 -57.63 48.68
N THR A 3 -8.60 -56.49 49.12
CA THR A 3 -8.46 -55.19 48.46
C THR A 3 -7.44 -55.21 47.32
N ILE A 4 -7.80 -54.70 46.14
CA ILE A 4 -6.85 -54.35 45.07
C ILE A 4 -6.41 -52.91 45.33
N ILE A 5 -5.12 -52.73 45.61
CA ILE A 5 -4.49 -51.41 45.77
C ILE A 5 -4.08 -50.93 44.37
N PHE A 6 -4.69 -49.85 43.89
CA PHE A 6 -4.22 -49.14 42.70
C PHE A 6 -3.07 -48.21 43.12
N LEU A 7 -1.86 -48.52 42.65
CA LEU A 7 -0.73 -47.60 42.70
C LEU A 7 -0.93 -46.53 41.61
N LEU A 8 -1.23 -45.29 42.00
CA LEU A 8 -1.21 -44.15 41.10
C LEU A 8 0.25 -43.82 40.75
N LEU A 9 0.68 -44.23 39.56
CA LEU A 9 1.90 -43.74 38.93
C LEU A 9 1.69 -42.27 38.53
N THR A 10 2.24 -41.35 39.32
CA THR A 10 2.38 -39.95 38.93
C THR A 10 3.42 -39.84 37.83
N ILE A 11 2.97 -39.73 36.58
CA ILE A 11 3.83 -39.33 35.46
C ILE A 11 4.12 -37.82 35.65
N PRO A 12 5.39 -37.38 35.72
CA PRO A 12 5.71 -35.97 35.69
C PRO A 12 5.49 -35.47 34.26
N GLY A 13 4.26 -35.08 33.94
CA GLY A 13 3.97 -34.37 32.71
C GLY A 13 4.63 -32.99 32.76
N PHE A 14 5.71 -32.80 32.01
CA PHE A 14 6.21 -31.47 31.67
C PHE A 14 5.16 -30.76 30.81
N GLY A 15 4.22 -30.07 31.47
CA GLY A 15 3.17 -29.29 30.80
C GLY A 15 3.75 -28.04 30.15
N GLN A 16 4.15 -28.13 28.88
CA GLN A 16 4.59 -26.99 28.06
C GLN A 16 3.45 -26.04 27.61
N ASN A 17 2.27 -26.05 28.24
CA ASN A 17 1.10 -25.27 27.82
C ASN A 17 0.28 -24.68 28.99
N LEU A 18 0.90 -24.39 30.13
CA LEU A 18 0.18 -24.02 31.36
C LEU A 18 -0.80 -22.83 31.20
N PRO A 19 -0.49 -21.74 30.46
CA PRO A 19 -1.41 -20.62 30.28
C PRO A 19 -2.59 -20.95 29.36
N SER A 20 -2.38 -21.67 28.25
CA SER A 20 -3.49 -22.01 27.35
C SER A 20 -4.46 -23.01 28.01
N LEU A 21 -3.94 -23.89 28.87
CA LEU A 21 -4.72 -24.85 29.66
C LEU A 21 -5.50 -24.20 30.80
N LEU A 22 -5.00 -23.13 31.41
CA LEU A 22 -5.64 -22.45 32.54
C LEU A 22 -6.55 -21.29 32.12
N LEU A 23 -6.24 -20.62 31.00
CA LEU A 23 -6.95 -19.42 30.55
C LEU A 23 -7.98 -19.68 29.44
N ASN A 24 -8.02 -20.88 28.83
CA ASN A 24 -8.89 -21.19 27.68
C ASN A 24 -8.77 -20.17 26.52
N LYS A 25 -7.63 -19.46 26.40
CA LYS A 25 -7.36 -18.49 25.33
C LYS A 25 -6.48 -19.14 24.26
N ASP A 26 -6.98 -19.21 23.03
CA ASP A 26 -6.18 -19.54 21.85
C ASP A 26 -5.42 -18.29 21.40
N ILE A 27 -4.12 -18.26 21.67
CA ILE A 27 -3.31 -17.08 21.41
C ILE A 27 -2.59 -17.20 20.07
N ASN A 28 -2.66 -16.12 19.28
CA ASN A 28 -2.18 -16.10 17.91
C ASN A 28 -0.67 -15.88 17.83
N ALA A 29 0.00 -16.72 17.05
CA ALA A 29 1.41 -16.55 16.73
C ALA A 29 1.60 -15.27 15.92
N THR A 30 2.60 -14.47 16.26
CA THR A 30 2.83 -13.17 15.61
C THR A 30 4.31 -12.80 15.68
N PHE A 31 4.82 -12.14 14.64
CA PHE A 31 6.07 -11.39 14.72
C PHE A 31 5.95 -10.04 14.03
N SER A 32 6.70 -9.07 14.51
CA SER A 32 6.76 -7.73 13.90
C SER A 32 8.17 -7.14 13.98
N ILE A 33 8.42 -6.19 13.09
CA ILE A 33 9.57 -5.29 13.12
C ILE A 33 9.06 -3.85 13.14
N THR A 34 9.59 -3.04 14.05
CA THR A 34 9.33 -1.60 14.15
C THR A 34 10.65 -0.87 13.92
N ALA A 35 10.68 0.12 13.03
CA ALA A 35 11.92 0.81 12.66
C ALA A 35 11.72 2.28 12.31
N TYR A 36 12.84 3.01 12.32
CA TYR A 36 12.93 4.43 11.98
C TYR A 36 14.05 4.67 10.97
N ASP A 37 13.73 5.38 9.89
CA ASP A 37 14.72 5.91 8.95
C ASP A 37 14.96 7.40 9.20
N PRO A 38 16.07 7.79 9.83
CA PRO A 38 16.37 9.18 10.12
C PRO A 38 16.67 10.01 8.86
N ALA A 39 17.09 9.39 7.75
CA ALA A 39 17.38 10.13 6.53
C ALA A 39 16.11 10.57 5.80
N ALA A 40 15.05 9.76 5.89
CA ALA A 40 13.73 10.07 5.33
C ALA A 40 12.77 10.71 6.34
N ALA A 41 13.12 10.70 7.63
CA ALA A 41 12.23 11.03 8.74
C ALA A 41 10.93 10.20 8.70
N GLU A 42 11.09 8.88 8.57
CA GLU A 42 10.00 7.90 8.42
C GLU A 42 10.04 6.84 9.51
N TRP A 43 8.87 6.50 10.06
CA TRP A 43 8.66 5.37 10.95
C TRP A 43 7.87 4.30 10.23
N GLY A 44 8.16 3.04 10.50
CA GLY A 44 7.43 1.95 9.87
C GLY A 44 7.38 0.69 10.70
N ILE A 45 6.31 -0.06 10.47
CA ILE A 45 6.05 -1.35 11.11
C ILE A 45 5.65 -2.35 10.03
N ALA A 46 6.23 -3.54 10.09
CA ALA A 46 5.75 -4.70 9.36
C ALA A 46 5.47 -5.85 10.32
N VAL A 47 4.37 -6.56 10.12
CA VAL A 47 3.83 -7.54 11.06
C VAL A 47 3.12 -8.66 10.32
N ALA A 48 3.19 -9.88 10.84
CA ALA A 48 2.49 -11.05 10.32
C ALA A 48 1.98 -11.94 11.46
N THR A 49 0.85 -12.60 11.24
CA THR A 49 0.21 -13.51 12.20
C THR A 49 -0.47 -14.70 11.50
N ASN A 50 -0.83 -15.72 12.28
CA ASN A 50 -1.70 -16.82 11.86
C ASN A 50 -3.21 -16.53 12.01
N ASN A 51 -3.58 -15.32 12.43
CA ASN A 51 -4.95 -14.79 12.42
C ASN A 51 -5.21 -13.82 11.25
N ILE A 52 -6.44 -13.34 11.12
CA ILE A 52 -6.83 -12.34 10.12
C ILE A 52 -6.51 -10.89 10.55
N TYR A 53 -6.43 -9.99 9.57
CA TYR A 53 -6.39 -8.51 9.68
C TYR A 53 -5.32 -7.82 10.56
N VAL A 54 -4.18 -8.46 10.83
CA VAL A 54 -3.20 -8.01 11.85
C VAL A 54 -2.77 -6.54 11.81
N GLY A 55 -2.75 -5.91 10.63
CA GLY A 55 -2.40 -4.51 10.50
C GLY A 55 -3.32 -3.56 11.28
N ASN A 56 -4.57 -3.95 11.50
CA ASN A 56 -5.55 -3.11 12.19
C ASN A 56 -5.26 -2.91 13.68
N SER A 57 -4.85 -3.98 14.35
CA SER A 57 -4.81 -4.03 15.81
C SER A 57 -3.43 -3.74 16.38
N THR A 58 -2.38 -3.87 15.57
CA THR A 58 -1.00 -3.97 16.06
C THR A 58 -0.12 -2.78 15.68
N ILE A 59 -0.53 -1.91 14.76
CA ILE A 59 0.32 -0.84 14.20
C ILE A 59 -0.13 0.54 14.68
N TYR A 60 0.76 1.26 15.38
CA TYR A 60 0.52 2.63 15.83
C TYR A 60 1.72 3.50 15.45
N ILE A 61 1.50 4.53 14.63
CA ILE A 61 2.55 5.43 14.15
C ILE A 61 2.08 6.87 14.18
N GLU A 62 2.81 7.73 14.89
CA GLU A 62 2.66 9.18 14.86
C GLU A 62 3.97 9.82 14.38
N PRO A 63 4.03 10.30 13.11
CA PRO A 63 5.23 10.94 12.58
C PRO A 63 5.73 12.09 13.44
N GLY A 64 7.03 12.14 13.69
CA GLY A 64 7.68 13.14 14.54
C GLY A 64 7.63 12.82 16.03
N VAL A 65 6.96 11.73 16.44
CA VAL A 65 6.88 11.26 17.82
C VAL A 65 7.47 9.87 17.96
N GLY A 66 6.95 8.89 17.24
CA GLY A 66 7.40 7.51 17.32
C GLY A 66 6.42 6.49 16.74
N ALA A 67 6.73 5.22 16.96
CA ALA A 67 5.89 4.10 16.55
C ALA A 67 5.88 2.99 17.61
N PHE A 68 4.74 2.32 17.74
CA PHE A 68 4.51 1.22 18.66
C PHE A 68 3.87 0.03 17.93
N SER A 69 4.41 -1.16 18.17
CA SER A 69 3.83 -2.43 17.76
C SER A 69 3.39 -3.22 18.99
N VAL A 70 2.12 -3.62 19.04
CA VAL A 70 1.54 -4.37 20.16
C VAL A 70 1.02 -5.70 19.63
N ILE A 71 1.57 -6.82 20.09
CA ILE A 71 1.23 -8.17 19.61
C ILE A 71 1.01 -9.13 20.79
N ALA A 72 0.82 -10.42 20.47
CA ALA A 72 0.37 -11.45 21.41
C ALA A 72 -1.09 -11.16 21.81
N GLU A 73 -1.45 -11.18 23.10
CA GLU A 73 -2.75 -10.66 23.52
C GLU A 73 -2.75 -9.13 23.34
N THR A 74 -3.28 -8.63 22.23
CA THR A 74 -3.11 -7.21 21.86
C THR A 74 -3.94 -6.29 22.77
N GLU A 75 -3.33 -5.19 23.24
CA GLU A 75 -4.00 -4.16 24.03
C GLU A 75 -3.73 -2.76 23.42
N PRO A 76 -4.71 -2.15 22.71
CA PRO A 76 -4.54 -0.87 22.03
C PRO A 76 -4.07 0.29 22.91
N ALA A 77 -4.31 0.24 24.22
CA ALA A 77 -3.86 1.27 25.16
C ALA A 77 -2.34 1.49 25.08
N TYR A 78 -1.53 0.46 24.82
CA TYR A 78 -0.08 0.62 24.69
C TYR A 78 0.32 1.46 23.47
N GLY A 79 -0.44 1.41 22.38
CA GLY A 79 -0.19 2.25 21.21
C GLY A 79 -0.64 3.68 21.45
N VAL A 80 -1.90 3.86 21.85
CA VAL A 80 -2.51 5.20 22.03
C VAL A 80 -1.87 5.96 23.20
N ASN A 81 -1.79 5.34 24.38
CA ASN A 81 -1.16 5.97 25.53
C ASN A 81 0.34 6.04 25.36
N GLY A 82 0.98 5.02 24.76
CA GLY A 82 2.41 5.02 24.48
C GLY A 82 2.84 6.25 23.69
N LEU A 83 2.15 6.57 22.58
CA LEU A 83 2.41 7.78 21.79
C LEU A 83 2.15 9.07 22.58
N ALA A 84 1.08 9.11 23.40
CA ALA A 84 0.78 10.27 24.23
C ALA A 84 1.83 10.51 25.33
N GLN A 85 2.34 9.45 25.94
CA GLN A 85 3.39 9.51 26.97
C GLN A 85 4.76 9.77 26.37
N LEU A 86 5.07 9.23 25.19
CA LEU A 86 6.35 9.42 24.52
C LEU A 86 6.67 10.91 24.23
N LYS A 87 5.64 11.76 24.16
CA LYS A 87 5.79 13.22 24.07
C LYS A 87 6.34 13.88 25.35
N LYS A 88 6.32 13.17 26.47
CA LYS A 88 6.55 13.69 27.82
C LYS A 88 7.66 12.95 28.56
N MET A 89 7.91 11.68 28.24
CA MET A 89 8.86 10.82 28.93
C MET A 89 9.62 9.91 27.94
N PRO A 90 10.80 9.39 28.34
CA PRO A 90 11.52 8.39 27.58
C PRO A 90 10.69 7.17 27.19
N LEU A 91 11.04 6.55 26.06
CA LEU A 91 10.30 5.43 25.47
C LEU A 91 10.04 4.27 26.43
N LYS A 92 11.05 3.88 27.21
CA LYS A 92 10.92 2.81 28.19
C LYS A 92 9.83 3.14 29.22
N GLU A 93 9.86 4.34 29.78
CA GLU A 93 8.91 4.81 30.78
C GLU A 93 7.48 4.90 30.19
N ALA A 94 7.35 5.32 28.93
CA ALA A 94 6.06 5.38 28.24
C ALA A 94 5.40 3.98 28.11
N ILE A 95 6.18 2.94 27.80
CA ILE A 95 5.69 1.55 27.74
C ILE A 95 5.40 1.04 29.15
N GLU A 96 6.31 1.27 30.09
CA GLU A 96 6.17 0.78 31.47
C GLU A 96 4.98 1.42 32.19
N TYR A 97 4.69 2.69 31.94
CA TYR A 97 3.51 3.40 32.45
C TYR A 97 2.21 2.65 32.13
N THR A 98 2.05 2.20 30.88
CA THR A 98 0.85 1.45 30.47
C THR A 98 0.86 0.06 31.09
N SER A 99 2.02 -0.61 31.12
CA SER A 99 2.13 -1.95 31.71
C SER A 99 1.82 -2.02 33.20
N ALA A 100 2.09 -0.96 33.95
CA ALA A 100 1.80 -0.91 35.38
C ALA A 100 0.30 -0.89 35.70
N HIS A 101 -0.54 -0.61 34.70
CA HIS A 101 -2.00 -0.52 34.83
C HIS A 101 -2.73 -1.62 34.01
N ASP A 102 -2.01 -2.60 33.46
CA ASP A 102 -2.57 -3.74 32.74
C ASP A 102 -2.37 -5.02 33.57
N GLU A 103 -3.46 -5.56 34.12
CA GLU A 103 -3.43 -6.81 34.91
C GLU A 103 -2.93 -8.00 34.06
N ASP A 104 -3.16 -7.95 32.75
CA ASP A 104 -2.78 -8.96 31.77
C ASP A 104 -1.43 -8.62 31.09
N ALA A 105 -0.64 -7.67 31.62
CA ALA A 105 0.66 -7.26 31.05
C ALA A 105 1.59 -8.47 30.76
N GLY A 106 1.50 -9.53 31.59
CA GLY A 106 2.25 -10.76 31.41
C GLY A 106 2.02 -11.49 30.08
N LEU A 107 0.90 -11.22 29.39
CA LEU A 107 0.47 -11.83 28.13
C LEU A 107 0.76 -10.97 26.90
N ARG A 108 1.34 -9.77 27.08
CA ARG A 108 1.57 -8.78 26.01
C ARG A 108 2.99 -8.84 25.46
N GLN A 109 3.18 -8.46 24.20
CA GLN A 109 4.47 -7.98 23.70
C GLN A 109 4.31 -6.60 23.09
N VAL A 110 5.20 -5.69 23.45
CA VAL A 110 5.16 -4.30 23.00
C VAL A 110 6.55 -3.91 22.53
N ALA A 111 6.65 -3.39 21.32
CA ALA A 111 7.85 -2.78 20.78
C ALA A 111 7.57 -1.31 20.52
N GLY A 112 8.54 -0.46 20.79
CA GLY A 112 8.47 0.96 20.50
C GLY A 112 9.76 1.48 19.90
N ILE A 113 9.65 2.57 19.17
CA ILE A 113 10.76 3.39 18.70
C ILE A 113 10.37 4.87 18.76
N ASP A 114 11.28 5.73 19.22
CA ASP A 114 11.05 7.17 19.28
C ASP A 114 11.59 7.91 18.05
N LYS A 115 11.50 9.24 18.07
CA LYS A 115 11.94 10.09 16.96
C LYS A 115 13.46 10.25 16.85
N GLU A 116 14.19 9.90 17.91
CA GLU A 116 15.63 9.82 17.94
C GLU A 116 16.15 8.44 17.49
N GLY A 117 15.26 7.45 17.32
CA GLY A 117 15.58 6.09 16.93
C GLY A 117 15.94 5.17 18.10
N ASN A 118 15.73 5.60 19.35
CA ASN A 118 15.88 4.73 20.51
C ASN A 118 14.77 3.69 20.50
N THR A 119 15.09 2.44 20.87
CA THR A 119 14.14 1.33 20.85
C THR A 119 13.96 0.73 22.24
N TYR A 120 12.75 0.22 22.48
CA TYR A 120 12.44 -0.56 23.68
C TYR A 120 11.47 -1.67 23.33
N ALA A 121 11.62 -2.82 23.97
CA ALA A 121 10.67 -3.91 23.89
C ALA A 121 10.33 -4.44 25.28
N TYR A 122 9.04 -4.60 25.53
CA TYR A 122 8.50 -5.32 26.67
C TYR A 122 8.01 -6.70 26.21
N VAL A 123 8.47 -7.75 26.88
CA VAL A 123 8.04 -9.13 26.64
C VAL A 123 7.42 -9.65 27.94
N GLY A 124 6.12 -9.86 27.92
CA GLY A 124 5.36 -10.39 29.05
C GLY A 124 5.94 -11.71 29.59
N LYS A 125 6.06 -11.80 30.92
CA LYS A 125 6.69 -12.93 31.60
C LYS A 125 5.97 -14.28 31.40
N GLU A 126 4.71 -14.27 30.99
CA GLU A 126 3.88 -15.47 30.86
C GLU A 126 4.05 -16.13 29.49
N LEU A 127 4.55 -15.39 28.50
CA LEU A 127 4.88 -15.88 27.16
C LEU A 127 5.90 -17.02 27.17
N LYS A 128 6.74 -17.11 28.22
CA LYS A 128 7.74 -18.19 28.38
C LYS A 128 7.11 -19.59 28.46
N TYR A 129 5.82 -19.67 28.75
CA TYR A 129 5.09 -20.94 28.83
C TYR A 129 4.33 -21.28 27.54
N TRP A 130 4.45 -20.45 26.49
CA TRP A 130 3.87 -20.74 25.19
C TRP A 130 4.84 -21.59 24.36
N LYS A 131 4.32 -22.29 23.37
CA LYS A 131 5.14 -23.08 22.45
C LYS A 131 6.05 -22.18 21.62
N GLY A 132 7.22 -22.67 21.22
CA GLY A 132 8.16 -21.93 20.39
C GLY A 132 8.89 -20.81 21.13
N ILE A 133 9.49 -19.90 20.38
CA ILE A 133 10.23 -18.76 20.92
C ILE A 133 9.29 -17.56 21.06
N ALA A 134 9.32 -16.95 22.24
CA ALA A 134 8.83 -15.60 22.48
C ALA A 134 9.98 -14.71 22.93
N GLY A 135 10.17 -13.56 22.27
CA GLY A 135 11.30 -12.69 22.57
C GLY A 135 11.30 -11.39 21.79
N ALA A 136 12.41 -10.66 21.97
CA ALA A 136 12.69 -9.40 21.31
C ALA A 136 14.17 -9.33 20.92
N LYS A 137 14.48 -8.54 19.90
CA LYS A 137 15.85 -8.16 19.54
C LYS A 137 15.86 -6.73 19.02
N SER A 138 16.75 -5.92 19.57
CA SER A 138 16.95 -4.53 19.14
C SER A 138 18.26 -4.39 18.37
N GLY A 139 18.25 -3.51 17.39
CA GLY A 139 19.45 -3.00 16.73
C GLY A 139 19.35 -1.50 16.51
N LYS A 140 20.23 -0.94 15.69
CA LYS A 140 20.24 0.49 15.42
C LYS A 140 18.97 0.89 14.66
N ASN A 141 18.13 1.71 15.29
CA ASN A 141 16.88 2.23 14.74
C ASN A 141 15.84 1.16 14.36
N TYR A 142 15.89 -0.04 14.95
CA TYR A 142 14.85 -1.05 14.79
C TYR A 142 14.75 -1.97 15.99
N VAL A 143 13.58 -2.57 16.16
CA VAL A 143 13.31 -3.61 17.14
C VAL A 143 12.37 -4.64 16.53
N VAL A 144 12.69 -5.92 16.73
CA VAL A 144 11.85 -7.05 16.35
C VAL A 144 11.31 -7.73 17.60
N ILE A 145 10.05 -8.12 17.55
CA ILE A 145 9.38 -8.89 18.61
C ILE A 145 8.57 -10.01 17.99
N GLY A 146 8.34 -11.09 18.73
CA GLY A 146 7.40 -12.12 18.32
C GLY A 146 7.25 -13.24 19.32
N ASN A 147 6.23 -14.08 19.11
CA ASN A 147 5.88 -15.24 19.91
C ASN A 147 5.49 -16.42 19.02
N GLN A 148 5.59 -17.63 19.59
CA GLN A 148 5.34 -18.90 18.89
C GLN A 148 6.14 -19.03 17.59
N LEU A 149 7.41 -18.61 17.64
CA LEU A 149 8.32 -18.63 16.50
C LEU A 149 9.20 -19.86 16.49
N ALA A 150 9.63 -20.26 15.29
CA ALA A 150 10.78 -21.12 15.12
C ALA A 150 12.06 -20.44 15.63
N ALA A 151 13.08 -21.23 15.96
CA ALA A 151 14.39 -20.70 16.36
C ALA A 151 15.04 -19.93 15.19
N GLY A 152 15.67 -18.78 15.48
CA GLY A 152 16.39 -17.98 14.49
C GLY A 152 15.56 -16.96 13.70
N VAL A 153 14.23 -16.94 13.86
CA VAL A 153 13.34 -15.98 13.17
C VAL A 153 13.72 -14.53 13.49
N LEU A 154 13.81 -14.17 14.78
CA LEU A 154 14.14 -12.81 15.20
C LEU A 154 15.55 -12.38 14.74
N ASP A 155 16.51 -13.31 14.77
CA ASP A 155 17.87 -13.05 14.30
C ASP A 155 17.91 -12.80 12.79
N SER A 156 17.22 -13.62 12.02
CA SER A 156 17.11 -13.49 10.56
C SER A 156 16.50 -12.15 10.16
N MET A 157 15.40 -11.76 10.82
CA MET A 157 14.73 -10.47 10.57
C MET A 157 15.68 -9.29 10.76
N GLY A 158 16.40 -9.25 11.90
CA GLY A 158 17.34 -8.16 12.20
C GLY A 158 18.51 -8.11 11.21
N VAL A 159 19.14 -9.27 10.93
CA VAL A 159 20.28 -9.35 10.00
C VAL A 159 19.90 -8.92 8.58
N VAL A 160 18.72 -9.32 8.10
CA VAL A 160 18.26 -8.92 6.76
C VAL A 160 17.85 -7.44 6.73
N PHE A 161 17.23 -6.92 7.79
CA PHE A 161 16.91 -5.49 7.87
C PHE A 161 18.16 -4.62 7.75
N GLU A 162 19.23 -4.97 8.47
CA GLU A 162 20.51 -4.22 8.47
C GLU A 162 21.24 -4.26 7.12
N ARG A 163 21.12 -5.37 6.39
CA ARG A 163 21.82 -5.58 5.10
C ARG A 163 21.06 -5.06 3.90
N THR A 164 19.73 -5.03 3.98
CA THR A 164 18.87 -4.58 2.89
C THR A 164 19.03 -3.08 2.69
N LYS A 165 19.24 -2.66 1.44
CA LYS A 165 19.28 -1.25 1.04
C LYS A 165 17.95 -0.87 0.40
N GLY A 166 17.70 0.43 0.30
CA GLY A 166 16.47 0.96 -0.29
C GLY A 166 15.64 1.72 0.74
N THR A 167 14.37 1.91 0.40
CA THR A 167 13.37 2.58 1.23
C THR A 167 13.11 1.81 2.53
N LEU A 168 12.56 2.50 3.53
CA LEU A 168 12.17 1.85 4.78
C LEU A 168 11.20 0.68 4.55
N ALA A 169 10.21 0.85 3.66
CA ALA A 169 9.25 -0.20 3.33
C ALA A 169 9.91 -1.45 2.72
N GLU A 170 10.89 -1.31 1.82
CA GLU A 170 11.60 -2.45 1.23
C GLU A 170 12.40 -3.21 2.30
N ARG A 171 13.08 -2.50 3.21
CA ARG A 171 13.82 -3.12 4.31
C ARG A 171 12.90 -3.86 5.29
N LEU A 172 11.76 -3.26 5.64
CA LEU A 172 10.76 -3.87 6.52
C LEU A 172 10.17 -5.14 5.90
N LEU A 173 9.77 -5.09 4.63
CA LEU A 173 9.25 -6.25 3.91
C LEU A 173 10.30 -7.38 3.85
N ALA A 174 11.54 -7.05 3.48
CA ALA A 174 12.63 -8.02 3.42
C ALA A 174 12.85 -8.71 4.76
N ALA A 175 12.77 -7.98 5.87
CA ALA A 175 12.90 -8.53 7.21
C ALA A 175 11.80 -9.55 7.52
N ILE A 176 10.52 -9.23 7.32
CA ILE A 176 9.43 -10.16 7.65
C ILE A 176 9.41 -11.40 6.72
N VAL A 177 9.81 -11.25 5.45
CA VAL A 177 10.01 -12.38 4.53
C VAL A 177 11.13 -13.28 5.01
N ALA A 178 12.26 -12.72 5.46
CA ALA A 178 13.37 -13.47 6.02
C ALA A 178 13.00 -14.18 7.32
N GLY A 179 12.15 -13.57 8.16
CA GLY A 179 11.57 -14.20 9.33
C GLY A 179 10.73 -15.44 8.97
N GLN A 180 9.88 -15.32 7.95
CA GLN A 180 9.10 -16.45 7.43
C GLN A 180 10.00 -17.57 6.86
N GLN A 181 11.05 -17.22 6.13
CA GLN A 181 12.01 -18.18 5.56
C GLN A 181 12.86 -18.88 6.62
N ALA A 182 13.10 -18.23 7.76
CA ALA A 182 13.78 -18.82 8.92
C ALA A 182 12.87 -19.75 9.77
N GLY A 183 11.72 -20.15 9.23
CA GLY A 183 10.76 -21.06 9.87
C GLY A 183 9.48 -20.37 10.35
N GLY A 184 9.48 -19.04 10.46
CA GLY A 184 8.30 -18.23 10.78
C GLY A 184 7.58 -18.64 12.07
N MET A 185 6.27 -18.51 12.04
CA MET A 185 5.38 -18.94 13.13
C MET A 185 5.12 -20.45 13.04
N ILE A 186 5.23 -21.15 14.16
CA ILE A 186 5.12 -22.63 14.19
C ILE A 186 3.69 -23.14 13.97
N THR A 187 2.71 -22.25 13.97
CA THR A 187 1.28 -22.54 13.80
C THR A 187 0.74 -22.07 12.44
N GLY A 188 1.61 -21.68 11.50
CA GLY A 188 1.21 -21.24 10.17
C GLY A 188 1.11 -19.72 10.02
N LYS A 189 0.46 -19.28 8.94
CA LYS A 189 0.40 -17.86 8.53
C LYS A 189 -0.95 -17.57 7.88
N GLN A 190 -1.46 -16.36 8.07
CA GLN A 190 -2.79 -16.00 7.55
C GLN A 190 -2.93 -14.55 7.12
N SER A 191 -2.28 -13.60 7.81
CA SER A 191 -2.30 -12.18 7.43
C SER A 191 -0.95 -11.51 7.66
N ALA A 192 -0.72 -10.42 6.93
CA ALA A 192 0.46 -9.58 7.07
C ALA A 192 0.15 -8.12 6.68
N ALA A 193 0.87 -7.18 7.28
CA ALA A 193 0.71 -5.76 7.00
C ALA A 193 2.06 -5.04 7.04
N LEU A 194 2.14 -3.93 6.31
CA LEU A 194 3.26 -3.01 6.30
C LEU A 194 2.73 -1.59 6.25
N MET A 195 3.15 -0.78 7.21
CA MET A 195 2.82 0.64 7.26
C MET A 195 4.10 1.47 7.41
N VAL A 196 4.21 2.54 6.64
CA VAL A 196 5.27 3.55 6.78
C VAL A 196 4.64 4.93 6.78
N LYS A 197 4.97 5.72 7.81
CA LYS A 197 4.59 7.13 7.88
C LYS A 197 5.77 8.06 8.11
N GLY A 198 5.81 9.19 7.40
CA GLY A 198 6.87 10.21 7.52
C GLY A 198 6.35 11.62 7.78
N THR A 199 7.20 12.49 8.35
CA THR A 199 6.88 13.91 8.61
C THR A 199 6.85 14.75 7.33
N HIS A 200 7.50 14.30 6.27
CA HIS A 200 7.53 14.97 4.96
C HIS A 200 6.55 14.35 3.95
N ASN A 201 5.81 13.33 4.36
CA ASN A 201 4.87 12.64 3.50
C ASN A 201 3.48 13.27 3.62
N GLU A 202 2.91 13.68 2.48
CA GLU A 202 1.48 13.99 2.40
C GLU A 202 0.64 12.75 2.72
N TRP A 203 -0.62 12.94 3.12
CA TRP A 203 -1.47 11.83 3.60
C TRP A 203 -1.58 10.67 2.59
N TYR A 204 -1.56 10.96 1.29
CA TYR A 204 -1.64 9.96 0.21
C TYR A 204 -0.28 9.34 -0.18
N ASN A 205 0.83 9.87 0.33
CA ASN A 205 2.18 9.35 0.13
C ASN A 205 2.61 8.38 1.24
N GLN A 206 1.80 8.24 2.29
CA GLN A 206 2.02 7.22 3.32
C GLN A 206 1.74 5.82 2.76
N ILE A 207 2.51 4.83 3.22
CA ILE A 207 2.30 3.42 2.86
C ILE A 207 1.45 2.77 3.94
N ASP A 208 0.32 2.22 3.55
CA ASP A 208 -0.51 1.33 4.37
C ASP A 208 -0.99 0.20 3.46
N ILE A 209 -0.33 -0.95 3.56
CA ILE A 209 -0.59 -2.12 2.72
C ILE A 209 -0.88 -3.30 3.62
N ARG A 210 -2.02 -3.95 3.36
CA ARG A 210 -2.55 -5.00 4.21
C ARG A 210 -3.01 -6.19 3.39
N VAL A 211 -2.61 -7.37 3.82
CA VAL A 211 -3.14 -8.66 3.39
C VAL A 211 -3.86 -9.25 4.59
N ASP A 212 -5.14 -8.92 4.71
CA ASP A 212 -5.93 -9.28 5.91
C ASP A 212 -6.31 -10.77 5.95
N HIS A 213 -6.23 -11.47 4.82
CA HIS A 213 -6.39 -12.93 4.72
C HIS A 213 -5.74 -13.47 3.44
N SER A 214 -4.78 -14.39 3.55
CA SER A 214 -4.21 -15.13 2.43
C SER A 214 -3.51 -16.42 2.90
N LEU A 215 -3.39 -17.41 2.01
CA LEU A 215 -2.52 -18.58 2.20
C LEU A 215 -1.03 -18.24 1.98
N THR A 216 -0.76 -17.16 1.23
CA THR A 216 0.56 -16.65 0.85
C THR A 216 0.68 -15.16 1.20
N PRO A 217 0.51 -14.77 2.48
CA PRO A 217 0.39 -13.37 2.87
C PRO A 217 1.68 -12.57 2.62
N PHE A 218 2.85 -13.20 2.65
CA PHE A 218 4.13 -12.52 2.41
C PHE A 218 4.35 -12.23 0.92
N GLU A 219 3.99 -13.18 0.06
CA GLU A 219 4.03 -13.04 -1.39
C GLU A 219 3.04 -11.96 -1.86
N ASP A 220 1.83 -11.98 -1.30
CA ASP A 220 0.80 -10.99 -1.60
C ASP A 220 1.19 -9.59 -1.11
N LEU A 221 1.76 -9.48 0.08
CA LEU A 221 2.25 -8.21 0.61
C LEU A 221 3.41 -7.68 -0.25
N SER A 222 4.30 -8.56 -0.70
CA SER A 222 5.39 -8.21 -1.63
C SER A 222 4.87 -7.70 -2.96
N ARG A 223 3.85 -8.36 -3.51
CA ARG A 223 3.17 -7.96 -4.75
C ARG A 223 2.49 -6.59 -4.61
N LEU A 224 1.83 -6.33 -3.48
CA LEU A 224 1.21 -5.02 -3.23
C LEU A 224 2.25 -3.90 -3.10
N LEU A 225 3.40 -4.14 -2.44
CA LEU A 225 4.48 -3.15 -2.39
C LEU A 225 5.09 -2.91 -3.78
N SER A 226 5.25 -3.97 -4.58
CA SER A 226 5.65 -3.87 -5.98
C SER A 226 4.66 -3.02 -6.79
N PHE A 227 3.35 -3.21 -6.60
CA PHE A 227 2.31 -2.40 -7.24
C PHE A 227 2.40 -0.91 -6.86
N HIS A 228 2.63 -0.62 -5.58
CA HIS A 228 2.83 0.74 -5.09
C HIS A 228 3.97 1.44 -5.85
N TYR A 229 5.17 0.85 -5.85
CA TYR A 229 6.33 1.44 -6.53
C TYR A 229 6.21 1.41 -8.06
N GLY A 230 5.61 0.37 -8.63
CA GLY A 230 5.34 0.27 -10.06
C GLY A 230 4.47 1.41 -10.58
N ARG A 231 3.46 1.83 -9.81
CA ARG A 231 2.61 2.99 -10.14
C ARG A 231 3.42 4.29 -10.15
N ILE A 232 4.32 4.47 -9.19
CA ILE A 232 5.22 5.63 -9.14
C ILE A 232 6.16 5.64 -10.35
N ARG A 233 6.79 4.50 -10.66
CA ARG A 233 7.68 4.35 -11.83
C ARG A 233 6.94 4.62 -13.14
N LEU A 234 5.69 4.15 -13.28
CA LEU A 234 4.89 4.42 -14.46
C LEU A 234 4.58 5.91 -14.63
N ASN A 235 4.26 6.61 -13.55
CA ASN A 235 4.06 8.07 -13.57
C ASN A 235 5.34 8.80 -14.00
N GLN A 236 6.49 8.39 -13.45
CA GLN A 236 7.79 8.93 -13.82
C GLN A 236 8.11 8.67 -15.30
N ALA A 237 7.80 7.47 -15.82
CA ALA A 237 7.97 7.13 -17.23
C ALA A 237 7.15 8.06 -18.12
N ILE A 238 5.84 8.19 -17.86
CA ILE A 238 4.94 9.08 -18.62
C ILE A 238 5.43 10.52 -18.59
N PHE A 239 5.89 11.00 -17.43
CA PHE A 239 6.45 12.35 -17.31
C PHE A 239 7.67 12.57 -18.20
N GLN A 240 8.62 11.62 -18.20
CA GLN A 240 9.81 11.72 -19.06
C GLN A 240 9.44 11.66 -20.55
N LEU A 241 8.53 10.75 -20.93
CA LEU A 241 8.05 10.63 -22.31
C LEU A 241 7.36 11.90 -22.81
N LYS A 242 6.54 12.56 -21.97
CA LYS A 242 5.91 13.84 -22.30
C LYS A 242 6.89 15.01 -22.47
N LYS A 243 8.09 14.88 -21.90
CA LYS A 243 9.23 15.82 -22.05
C LYS A 243 10.19 15.41 -23.17
N ASP A 244 9.80 14.43 -24.00
CA ASP A 244 10.61 13.91 -25.11
C ASP A 244 11.94 13.24 -24.66
N ASN A 245 12.05 12.88 -23.37
CA ASN A 245 13.17 12.10 -22.85
C ASN A 245 12.90 10.60 -23.04
N ARG A 246 12.96 10.14 -24.29
CA ARG A 246 12.48 8.83 -24.71
C ARG A 246 13.23 7.67 -24.07
N GLU A 247 14.57 7.72 -24.05
CA GLU A 247 15.42 6.65 -23.48
C GLU A 247 15.10 6.41 -22.01
N LYS A 248 15.14 7.48 -21.19
CA LYS A 248 14.81 7.38 -19.76
C LYS A 248 13.35 6.98 -19.53
N GLY A 249 12.43 7.49 -20.35
CA GLY A 249 11.02 7.15 -20.28
C GLY A 249 10.75 5.67 -20.53
N ILE A 250 11.41 5.08 -21.54
CA ILE A 250 11.31 3.66 -21.87
C ILE A 250 11.88 2.78 -20.76
N ALA A 251 13.07 3.11 -20.24
CA ALA A 251 13.69 2.34 -19.16
C ALA A 251 12.80 2.30 -17.90
N LEU A 252 12.19 3.44 -17.53
CA LEU A 252 11.25 3.53 -16.41
C LEU A 252 9.96 2.74 -16.69
N LEU A 253 9.46 2.78 -17.92
CA LEU A 253 8.26 2.05 -18.32
C LEU A 253 8.45 0.52 -18.23
N GLU A 254 9.64 0.02 -18.59
CA GLU A 254 9.97 -1.40 -18.47
C GLU A 254 10.01 -1.84 -17.01
N GLN A 255 10.69 -1.09 -16.15
CA GLN A 255 10.68 -1.32 -14.70
C GLN A 255 9.24 -1.33 -14.15
N ALA A 256 8.45 -0.31 -14.51
CA ALA A 256 7.07 -0.21 -14.07
C ALA A 256 6.21 -1.41 -14.53
N THR A 257 6.41 -1.89 -15.76
CA THR A 257 5.66 -3.02 -16.33
C THR A 257 5.93 -4.30 -15.56
N THR A 258 7.20 -4.58 -15.23
CA THR A 258 7.56 -5.72 -14.38
C THR A 258 6.95 -5.60 -12.99
N MET A 259 7.02 -4.42 -12.38
CA MET A 259 6.51 -4.21 -11.02
C MET A 259 4.98 -4.31 -10.93
N LEU A 260 4.26 -4.02 -12.03
CA LEU A 260 2.80 -4.00 -12.12
C LEU A 260 2.21 -5.32 -12.69
N GLU A 261 3.03 -6.35 -12.85
CA GLU A 261 2.59 -7.62 -13.40
C GLU A 261 1.41 -8.22 -12.61
N GLY A 262 0.34 -8.60 -13.33
CA GLY A 262 -0.90 -9.10 -12.72
C GLY A 262 -1.93 -8.03 -12.36
N TRP A 263 -1.57 -6.74 -12.30
CA TRP A 263 -2.55 -5.67 -12.07
C TRP A 263 -3.25 -5.25 -13.38
N LYS A 264 -4.34 -5.94 -13.72
CA LYS A 264 -5.12 -5.68 -14.94
C LYS A 264 -5.56 -4.21 -15.10
N GLY A 265 -5.97 -3.57 -14.00
CA GLY A 265 -6.37 -2.16 -13.94
C GLY A 265 -5.33 -1.16 -14.46
N MET A 266 -4.05 -1.54 -14.54
CA MET A 266 -2.98 -0.67 -15.01
C MET A 266 -2.69 -0.80 -16.51
N ARG A 267 -3.29 -1.79 -17.20
CA ARG A 267 -2.98 -2.10 -18.61
C ARG A 267 -3.16 -0.90 -19.54
N ALA A 268 -4.25 -0.15 -19.42
CA ALA A 268 -4.44 1.05 -20.26
C ALA A 268 -3.37 2.11 -20.06
N LYS A 269 -2.97 2.36 -18.81
CA LYS A 269 -1.96 3.38 -18.51
C LYS A 269 -0.57 2.94 -19.00
N ILE A 270 -0.26 1.65 -18.94
CA ILE A 270 0.95 1.08 -19.53
C ILE A 270 0.89 1.15 -21.07
N ALA A 271 -0.25 0.86 -21.68
CA ALA A 271 -0.45 0.99 -23.12
C ALA A 271 -0.28 2.45 -23.59
N MET A 272 -0.89 3.41 -22.87
CA MET A 272 -0.68 4.85 -23.10
C MET A 272 0.80 5.23 -23.07
N ALA A 273 1.53 4.78 -22.05
CA ALA A 273 2.95 5.05 -21.94
C ALA A 273 3.73 4.44 -23.11
N ASN A 274 3.33 3.27 -23.62
CA ASN A 274 3.93 2.69 -24.82
C ASN A 274 3.61 3.49 -26.08
N ILE A 275 2.40 4.03 -26.23
CA ILE A 275 2.05 4.93 -27.35
C ILE A 275 2.92 6.20 -27.28
N LEU A 276 3.05 6.83 -26.10
CA LEU A 276 3.94 7.98 -25.91
C LEU A 276 5.40 7.66 -26.23
N ALA A 277 5.81 6.40 -26.03
CA ALA A 277 7.14 5.92 -26.37
C ALA A 277 7.30 5.53 -27.85
N GLY A 278 6.28 5.69 -28.70
CA GLY A 278 6.26 5.23 -30.09
C GLY A 278 6.41 3.71 -30.22
N ARG A 279 5.77 2.97 -29.31
CA ARG A 279 5.74 1.49 -29.25
C ARG A 279 4.31 0.98 -29.37
N GLU A 280 3.60 1.39 -30.40
CA GLU A 280 2.18 1.13 -30.63
C GLU A 280 1.88 -0.37 -30.77
N ALA A 281 2.77 -1.14 -31.40
CA ALA A 281 2.63 -2.61 -31.47
C ALA A 281 2.68 -3.27 -30.08
N GLN A 282 3.55 -2.78 -29.19
CA GLN A 282 3.62 -3.26 -27.81
C GLN A 282 2.38 -2.83 -27.01
N ALA A 283 1.92 -1.60 -27.21
CA ALA A 283 0.69 -1.10 -26.60
C ALA A 283 -0.52 -1.97 -27.01
N ALA A 284 -0.59 -2.37 -28.28
CA ALA A 284 -1.64 -3.24 -28.79
C ALA A 284 -1.62 -4.63 -28.12
N LYS A 285 -0.43 -5.24 -28.02
CA LYS A 285 -0.24 -6.53 -27.33
C LYS A 285 -0.68 -6.50 -25.87
N ILE A 286 -0.42 -5.41 -25.15
CA ILE A 286 -0.82 -5.26 -23.73
C ILE A 286 -2.35 -5.28 -23.58
N LEU A 287 -3.07 -4.81 -24.60
CA LEU A 287 -4.52 -4.71 -24.60
C LEU A 287 -5.21 -5.92 -25.27
N GLU A 288 -4.45 -6.86 -25.82
CA GLU A 288 -4.98 -8.06 -26.46
C GLU A 288 -5.85 -8.88 -25.47
N GLY A 289 -7.03 -9.29 -25.94
CA GLY A 289 -8.00 -10.06 -25.13
C GLY A 289 -8.73 -9.25 -24.05
N VAL A 290 -8.64 -7.92 -24.05
CA VAL A 290 -9.33 -7.05 -23.09
C VAL A 290 -10.51 -6.36 -23.75
N ASN A 291 -11.74 -6.76 -23.45
CA ASN A 291 -12.84 -6.50 -24.38
C ASN A 291 -13.62 -5.18 -24.17
N LYS A 292 -13.68 -4.58 -22.97
CA LYS A 292 -14.60 -3.43 -22.72
C LYS A 292 -14.13 -2.36 -21.71
N GLU A 293 -13.13 -2.62 -20.88
CA GLU A 293 -12.78 -1.70 -19.77
C GLU A 293 -11.79 -0.56 -20.17
N TYR A 294 -11.29 -0.53 -21.40
CA TYR A 294 -10.18 0.39 -21.79
C TYR A 294 -10.36 1.06 -23.16
N ILE A 295 -11.61 1.33 -23.52
CA ILE A 295 -12.06 1.95 -24.78
C ILE A 295 -11.17 3.11 -25.30
N PRO A 296 -10.65 4.02 -24.45
CA PRO A 296 -9.81 5.14 -24.91
C PRO A 296 -8.47 4.74 -25.53
N ALA A 297 -7.84 3.70 -24.99
CA ALA A 297 -6.55 3.21 -25.48
C ALA A 297 -6.72 2.48 -26.82
N PHE A 298 -7.85 1.78 -26.99
CA PHE A 298 -8.17 1.09 -28.23
C PHE A 298 -8.43 2.06 -29.39
N TYR A 299 -9.17 3.16 -29.18
CA TYR A 299 -9.37 4.14 -30.25
C TYR A 299 -8.04 4.71 -30.78
N CYS A 300 -7.10 5.00 -29.87
CA CYS A 300 -5.78 5.51 -30.25
C CYS A 300 -4.95 4.48 -31.02
N LEU A 301 -5.30 3.19 -30.90
CA LEU A 301 -4.67 2.02 -31.52
C LEU A 301 -5.53 1.39 -32.63
N LYS A 302 -6.52 2.09 -33.18
CA LYS A 302 -7.44 1.58 -34.23
C LYS A 302 -6.76 1.03 -35.49
N ASN A 303 -5.47 1.34 -35.72
CA ASN A 303 -4.68 0.77 -36.81
C ASN A 303 -4.07 -0.61 -36.47
N TYR A 304 -4.14 -1.03 -35.21
CA TYR A 304 -3.55 -2.26 -34.67
C TYR A 304 -4.58 -3.20 -34.06
N ILE A 305 -5.72 -2.66 -33.59
CA ILE A 305 -6.78 -3.41 -32.96
C ILE A 305 -8.09 -3.06 -33.66
N ASP A 306 -8.81 -4.08 -34.11
CA ASP A 306 -10.16 -3.92 -34.62
C ASP A 306 -11.11 -3.62 -33.45
N ILE A 307 -11.84 -2.52 -33.56
CA ILE A 307 -12.75 -2.07 -32.51
C ILE A 307 -14.08 -1.65 -33.12
N ASP A 308 -15.14 -2.32 -32.66
CA ASP A 308 -16.50 -1.92 -32.95
C ASP A 308 -16.87 -0.68 -32.14
N THR A 309 -16.68 0.49 -32.76
CA THR A 309 -17.05 1.79 -32.19
C THR A 309 -18.55 2.08 -32.27
N ALA A 310 -19.36 1.23 -32.92
CA ALA A 310 -20.80 1.46 -33.08
C ALA A 310 -21.56 1.41 -31.75
N GLN A 311 -21.01 0.74 -30.73
CA GLN A 311 -21.60 0.65 -29.40
C GLN A 311 -21.19 1.77 -28.45
N PHE A 312 -20.29 2.68 -28.86
CA PHE A 312 -19.78 3.72 -27.98
C PHE A 312 -20.88 4.73 -27.65
N ASP A 313 -21.02 5.02 -26.36
CA ASP A 313 -21.81 6.15 -25.89
C ASP A 313 -20.96 7.42 -25.74
N SER A 314 -21.57 8.53 -25.27
CA SER A 314 -20.84 9.78 -25.10
C SER A 314 -19.70 9.67 -24.08
N LYS A 315 -19.80 8.81 -23.05
CA LYS A 315 -18.75 8.63 -22.04
C LYS A 315 -17.54 7.92 -22.62
N ASP A 316 -17.78 6.90 -23.43
CA ASP A 316 -16.75 6.16 -24.15
C ASP A 316 -15.94 7.09 -25.06
N TRP A 317 -16.65 7.89 -25.86
CA TRP A 317 -16.01 8.87 -26.75
C TRP A 317 -15.29 9.98 -25.99
N ASN A 318 -15.87 10.52 -24.92
CA ASN A 318 -15.23 11.53 -24.09
C ASN A 318 -13.94 11.03 -23.46
N SER A 319 -13.93 9.76 -23.04
CA SER A 319 -12.73 9.11 -22.52
C SER A 319 -11.67 8.96 -23.63
N ALA A 320 -12.06 8.65 -24.87
CA ALA A 320 -11.15 8.62 -26.02
C ALA A 320 -10.57 10.01 -26.35
N VAL A 321 -11.38 11.07 -26.29
CA VAL A 321 -10.93 12.47 -26.43
C VAL A 321 -9.89 12.79 -25.36
N GLU A 322 -10.14 12.43 -24.10
CA GLU A 322 -9.18 12.66 -23.02
C GLU A 322 -7.83 11.99 -23.29
N MET A 323 -7.84 10.74 -23.76
CA MET A 323 -6.61 10.04 -24.13
C MET A 323 -5.85 10.75 -25.25
N LEU A 324 -6.55 11.19 -26.31
CA LEU A 324 -5.92 11.91 -27.42
C LEU A 324 -5.26 13.21 -26.95
N ILE A 325 -5.90 13.94 -26.03
CA ILE A 325 -5.34 15.13 -25.37
C ILE A 325 -4.06 14.74 -24.61
N GLN A 326 -4.11 13.69 -23.79
CA GLN A 326 -2.95 13.25 -23.02
C GLN A 326 -1.78 12.76 -23.89
N LEU A 327 -2.06 12.26 -25.09
CA LEU A 327 -1.10 11.87 -26.13
C LEU A 327 -0.62 13.04 -27.01
N LYS A 328 -1.06 14.28 -26.74
CA LYS A 328 -0.77 15.47 -27.56
C LYS A 328 -1.23 15.37 -29.02
N ARG A 329 -2.27 14.57 -29.30
CA ARG A 329 -2.91 14.44 -30.63
C ARG A 329 -4.03 15.48 -30.79
N ASN A 330 -3.71 16.75 -30.56
CA ASN A 330 -4.68 17.82 -30.31
C ASN A 330 -5.69 18.00 -31.45
N LYS A 331 -5.22 18.00 -32.71
CA LYS A 331 -6.10 18.11 -33.89
C LYS A 331 -7.10 16.95 -33.99
N GLU A 332 -6.68 15.75 -33.66
CA GLU A 332 -7.57 14.59 -33.67
C GLU A 332 -8.54 14.62 -32.48
N ALA A 333 -8.07 15.05 -31.30
CA ALA A 333 -8.94 15.25 -30.13
C ALA A 333 -10.07 16.23 -30.45
N VAL A 334 -9.75 17.38 -31.08
CA VAL A 334 -10.75 18.36 -31.51
C VAL A 334 -11.72 17.76 -32.52
N ARG A 335 -11.24 17.02 -33.51
CA ARG A 335 -12.12 16.39 -34.51
C ARG A 335 -13.11 15.43 -33.85
N VAL A 336 -12.62 14.49 -33.04
CA VAL A 336 -13.46 13.50 -32.36
C VAL A 336 -14.43 14.20 -31.41
N ALA A 337 -13.97 15.15 -30.60
CA ALA A 337 -14.84 15.87 -29.68
C ALA A 337 -15.96 16.67 -30.38
N ASN A 338 -15.70 17.20 -31.58
CA ASN A 338 -16.74 17.84 -32.40
C ASN A 338 -17.79 16.81 -32.84
N ASP A 339 -17.38 15.63 -33.32
CA ASP A 339 -18.30 14.56 -33.72
C ASP A 339 -19.20 14.15 -32.53
N VAL A 340 -18.62 14.08 -31.33
CA VAL A 340 -19.36 13.74 -30.10
C VAL A 340 -20.44 14.77 -29.77
N VAL A 341 -20.13 16.08 -29.77
CA VAL A 341 -21.15 17.09 -29.45
C VAL A 341 -22.22 17.23 -30.53
N ILE A 342 -21.93 16.82 -31.77
CA ILE A 342 -22.93 16.73 -32.84
C ILE A 342 -23.90 15.58 -32.56
N GLN A 343 -23.37 14.43 -32.13
CA GLN A 343 -24.18 13.24 -31.83
C GLN A 343 -24.93 13.35 -30.49
N TYR A 344 -24.33 14.02 -29.50
CA TYR A 344 -24.84 14.16 -28.14
C TYR A 344 -24.92 15.65 -27.71
N PRO A 345 -25.73 16.48 -28.40
CA PRO A 345 -25.71 17.94 -28.22
C PRO A 345 -26.19 18.45 -26.86
N ALA A 346 -26.89 17.61 -26.10
CA ALA A 346 -27.39 17.92 -24.76
C ALA A 346 -26.45 17.45 -23.63
N ASP A 347 -25.36 16.74 -23.95
CA ASP A 347 -24.43 16.25 -22.93
C ASP A 347 -23.42 17.34 -22.56
N SER A 348 -23.60 17.94 -21.37
CA SER A 348 -22.72 18.99 -20.85
C SER A 348 -21.25 18.56 -20.79
N TYR A 349 -20.97 17.32 -20.37
CA TYR A 349 -19.60 16.85 -20.21
C TYR A 349 -18.87 16.73 -21.56
N SER A 350 -19.58 16.35 -22.61
CA SER A 350 -19.04 16.36 -23.98
C SER A 350 -18.61 17.75 -24.44
N TRP A 351 -19.39 18.79 -24.11
CA TRP A 351 -19.03 20.17 -24.39
C TRP A 351 -17.80 20.63 -23.59
N TYR A 352 -17.69 20.23 -22.32
CA TYR A 352 -16.48 20.46 -21.53
C TYR A 352 -15.25 19.80 -22.18
N MET A 353 -15.36 18.54 -22.61
CA MET A 353 -14.26 17.83 -23.27
C MET A 353 -13.83 18.47 -24.60
N LEU A 354 -14.77 18.95 -25.40
CA LEU A 354 -14.45 19.74 -26.61
C LEU A 354 -13.73 21.05 -26.26
N GLY A 355 -14.17 21.73 -25.19
CA GLY A 355 -13.50 22.94 -24.72
C GLY A 355 -12.05 22.70 -24.30
N LYS A 356 -11.80 21.60 -23.57
CA LYS A 356 -10.46 21.14 -23.19
C LYS A 356 -9.61 20.84 -24.43
N ALA A 357 -10.17 20.12 -25.42
CA ALA A 357 -9.46 19.79 -26.66
C ALA A 357 -9.07 21.05 -27.46
N TYR A 358 -9.96 22.04 -27.56
CA TYR A 358 -9.65 23.32 -28.21
C TYR A 358 -8.54 24.09 -27.48
N LYS A 359 -8.57 24.15 -26.14
CA LYS A 359 -7.52 24.83 -25.38
C LYS A 359 -6.15 24.18 -25.56
N ASP A 360 -6.07 22.84 -25.53
CA ASP A 360 -4.83 22.12 -25.77
C ASP A 360 -4.32 22.30 -27.23
N ASP A 361 -5.22 22.50 -28.21
CA ASP A 361 -4.87 22.90 -29.58
C ASP A 361 -4.50 24.39 -29.74
N GLY A 362 -4.49 25.16 -28.65
CA GLY A 362 -4.16 26.60 -28.63
C GLY A 362 -5.32 27.53 -29.02
N LYS A 363 -6.53 26.99 -29.22
CA LYS A 363 -7.75 27.72 -29.60
C LYS A 363 -8.55 28.11 -28.36
N ILE A 364 -7.99 29.04 -27.58
CA ILE A 364 -8.52 29.40 -26.25
C ILE A 364 -9.95 29.96 -26.34
N LYS A 365 -10.23 30.82 -27.32
CA LYS A 365 -11.54 31.47 -27.46
C LYS A 365 -12.65 30.46 -27.77
N GLU A 366 -12.37 29.53 -28.68
CA GLU A 366 -13.27 28.43 -29.04
C GLU A 366 -13.49 27.52 -27.83
N GLY A 367 -12.42 27.20 -27.10
CA GLY A 367 -12.52 26.38 -25.89
C GLY A 367 -13.42 26.99 -24.82
N ASN A 368 -13.34 28.30 -24.61
CA ASN A 368 -14.18 29.01 -23.64
C ASN A 368 -15.66 29.00 -24.02
N LYS A 369 -15.99 29.18 -25.30
CA LYS A 369 -17.38 29.07 -25.79
C LYS A 369 -17.97 27.69 -25.50
N CYS A 370 -17.16 26.63 -25.59
CA CYS A 370 -17.58 25.29 -25.25
C CYS A 370 -17.84 25.12 -23.74
N PHE A 371 -17.01 25.71 -22.88
CA PHE A 371 -17.25 25.69 -21.42
C PHE A 371 -18.52 26.47 -21.05
N GLU A 372 -18.74 27.65 -21.63
CA GLU A 372 -19.99 28.40 -21.46
C GLU A 372 -21.20 27.58 -21.90
N ARG A 373 -21.08 26.84 -23.02
CA ARG A 373 -22.14 25.95 -23.48
C ARG A 373 -22.40 24.80 -22.50
N ALA A 374 -21.35 24.19 -21.94
CA ALA A 374 -21.46 23.15 -20.93
C ALA A 374 -22.22 23.66 -19.69
N VAL A 375 -21.82 24.80 -19.11
CA VAL A 375 -22.48 25.41 -17.95
C VAL A 375 -23.94 25.80 -18.24
N ASN A 376 -24.25 26.22 -19.47
CA ASN A 376 -25.63 26.52 -19.87
C ASN A 376 -26.52 25.27 -19.96
N LEU A 377 -25.95 24.11 -20.26
CA LEU A 377 -26.66 22.83 -20.30
C LEU A 377 -26.80 22.23 -18.90
N ASP A 378 -25.78 22.39 -18.06
CA ASP A 378 -25.73 21.90 -16.68
C ASP A 378 -25.01 22.93 -15.79
N LYS A 379 -25.80 23.63 -14.97
CA LYS A 379 -25.29 24.69 -14.08
C LYS A 379 -24.41 24.16 -12.95
N ASP A 380 -24.48 22.85 -12.66
CA ASP A 380 -23.72 22.20 -11.60
C ASP A 380 -22.45 21.51 -12.15
N ASN A 381 -22.12 21.73 -13.43
CA ASN A 381 -20.90 21.19 -14.03
C ASN A 381 -19.64 21.85 -13.45
N VAL A 382 -19.12 21.24 -12.39
CA VAL A 382 -17.99 21.77 -11.61
C VAL A 382 -16.73 21.92 -12.47
N GLU A 383 -16.48 20.99 -13.38
CA GLU A 383 -15.31 20.99 -14.25
C GLU A 383 -15.31 22.18 -15.23
N ALA A 384 -16.44 22.45 -15.88
CA ALA A 384 -16.58 23.59 -16.79
C ALA A 384 -16.55 24.92 -16.04
N LEU A 385 -17.19 25.00 -14.87
CA LEU A 385 -17.13 26.18 -13.99
C LEU A 385 -15.69 26.48 -13.55
N ALA A 386 -14.97 25.47 -13.09
CA ALA A 386 -13.57 25.60 -12.69
C ALA A 386 -12.69 26.05 -13.87
N ALA A 387 -12.93 25.50 -15.07
CA ALA A 387 -12.18 25.85 -16.27
C ALA A 387 -12.37 27.31 -16.73
N LEU A 388 -13.56 27.89 -16.48
CA LEU A 388 -13.85 29.32 -16.70
C LEU A 388 -13.27 30.20 -15.58
N ASN A 389 -13.40 29.78 -14.32
CA ASN A 389 -12.94 30.56 -13.17
C ASN A 389 -11.41 30.67 -13.08
N ASN A 390 -10.67 29.62 -13.44
CA ASN A 390 -9.20 29.63 -13.50
C ASN A 390 -8.64 30.65 -14.51
N GLN A 391 -9.48 31.25 -15.36
CA GLN A 391 -9.10 32.35 -16.23
C GLN A 391 -9.13 33.71 -15.50
N GLN A 392 -10.08 33.92 -14.59
CA GLN A 392 -10.23 35.19 -13.87
C GLN A 392 -9.14 35.43 -12.82
N ALA A 393 -8.44 34.37 -12.39
CA ALA A 393 -7.32 34.46 -11.44
C ALA A 393 -5.95 34.64 -12.12
N GLY A 394 -5.90 34.66 -13.46
CA GLY A 394 -4.68 34.80 -14.26
C GLY A 394 -4.57 36.11 -15.05
N GLU A 395 -5.53 37.03 -14.86
CA GLU A 395 -5.42 38.46 -15.19
C GLU A 395 -5.05 39.24 -13.91
#